data_AF-A0A2K9E325-F1
#
_entry.id   AF-A0A2K9E325-F1
#
_cell.length_a   1.000
_cell.length_b   1.000
_cell.length_c   1.000
_cell.angle_alpha   90.00
_cell.angle_beta   90.00
_cell.angle_gamma   90.00
#
_symmetry.space_group_name_H-M   'P 1'
#
loop_
_entity.id
_entity.type
_entity.pdbx_description
1 polymer ?
#
loop_
_entity_poly.entity_id
_entity_poly.type
_entity_poly.pdbx_seq_one_letter_code
_entity_poly.pdbx_strand_id
1 'polypeptide(L)'
;MSIFPDNITIKILDKIRNTSVAGIAAKVRLFSNHKNDYYFILPLSDDKGRIVITKRWLSEEIKKEKNMFIMDYSSELEDCKSQIEIIILDKNSLSRAISAMELYQDELDISDEDILKYKNASNYKYTARSEVFILDSSKSDIEINMSIEEQGIQT
;
A
#
# COMPACT_ATOMS: atom_id res chain seq x y z
N MET A 1 8.78 -5.99 22.98
CA MET A 1 8.00 -4.79 22.60
C MET A 1 7.92 -4.76 21.10
N SER A 2 6.73 -4.58 20.53
CA SER A 2 6.57 -4.49 19.07
C SER A 2 7.06 -3.12 18.60
N ILE A 3 7.84 -3.09 17.52
CA ILE A 3 8.45 -1.86 16.99
C ILE A 3 7.47 -1.09 16.09
N PHE A 4 6.40 -1.74 15.64
CA PHE A 4 5.37 -1.13 14.82
C PHE A 4 4.45 -0.24 15.67
N PRO A 5 4.23 1.03 15.28
CA PRO A 5 3.27 1.89 15.94
C PRO A 5 1.84 1.40 15.70
N ASP A 6 0.91 1.75 16.60
CA ASP A 6 -0.48 1.29 16.51
C ASP A 6 -1.19 1.81 15.25
N ASN A 7 -0.83 3.02 14.82
CA ASN A 7 -1.33 3.66 13.61
C ASN A 7 -0.13 4.12 12.77
N ILE A 8 -0.24 4.00 11.45
CA ILE A 8 0.69 4.57 10.49
C ILE A 8 -0.15 5.42 9.54
N THR A 9 0.15 6.71 9.47
CA THR A 9 -0.49 7.66 8.55
C THR A 9 0.48 7.94 7.41
N ILE A 10 0.07 7.65 6.19
CA ILE A 10 0.81 7.96 4.98
C ILE A 10 0.13 9.14 4.31
N LYS A 11 0.84 10.26 4.16
CA LYS A 11 0.37 11.45 3.46
C LYS A 11 0.94 11.48 2.05
N ILE A 12 0.07 11.58 1.06
CA ILE A 12 0.41 11.61 -0.36
C ILE A 12 0.23 13.04 -0.88
N LEU A 13 1.32 13.60 -1.41
CA LEU A 13 1.36 14.97 -1.92
C LEU A 13 1.75 15.01 -3.39
N ASP A 14 1.21 15.97 -4.14
CA ASP A 14 1.73 16.39 -5.44
C ASP A 14 2.90 17.33 -5.20
N LYS A 15 4.11 16.97 -5.66
CA LYS A 15 5.34 17.73 -5.42
C LYS A 15 5.30 19.12 -6.06
N ILE A 16 4.67 19.28 -7.22
CA ILE A 16 4.67 20.55 -7.96
C ILE A 16 3.67 21.51 -7.32
N ARG A 17 2.47 21.00 -7.02
CA ARG A 17 1.37 21.82 -6.48
C ARG A 17 1.42 21.96 -4.96
N ASN A 18 2.20 21.12 -4.29
CA ASN A 18 2.25 20.98 -2.84
C ASN A 18 0.85 20.74 -2.22
N THR A 19 0.04 19.95 -2.90
CA THR A 19 -1.35 19.64 -2.49
C THR A 19 -1.52 18.16 -2.21
N SER A 20 -2.31 17.82 -1.20
CA SER A 20 -2.76 16.44 -0.96
C SER A 20 -3.47 15.84 -2.17
N VAL A 21 -3.26 14.55 -2.40
CA VAL A 21 -3.85 13.84 -3.54
C VAL A 21 -4.73 12.67 -3.08
N ALA A 22 -6.01 12.76 -3.41
CA ALA A 22 -7.00 11.73 -3.12
C ALA A 22 -7.05 10.63 -4.18
N GLY A 23 -7.57 9.46 -3.80
CA GLY A 23 -7.86 8.36 -4.71
C GLY A 23 -6.62 7.66 -5.27
N ILE A 24 -5.49 7.70 -4.56
CA ILE A 24 -4.24 7.06 -4.99
C ILE A 24 -4.14 5.66 -4.38
N ALA A 25 -3.92 4.68 -5.25
CA ALA A 25 -3.62 3.31 -4.87
C ALA A 25 -2.13 3.14 -4.58
N ALA A 26 -1.83 2.53 -3.44
CA ALA A 26 -0.49 2.19 -3.03
C ALA A 26 -0.44 0.75 -2.53
N LYS A 27 0.77 0.18 -2.47
CA LYS A 27 1.05 -1.05 -1.74
C LYS A 27 1.98 -0.75 -0.57
N VAL A 28 1.87 -1.55 0.48
CA VAL A 28 2.90 -1.67 1.49
C VAL A 28 3.62 -3.00 1.31
N ARG A 29 4.95 -2.96 1.40
CA ARG A 29 5.76 -4.14 1.61
C ARG A 29 6.26 -4.15 3.04
N LEU A 30 6.02 -5.25 3.74
CA LEU A 30 6.60 -5.52 5.05
C LEU A 30 7.79 -6.45 4.88
N PHE A 31 8.94 -6.05 5.43
CA PHE A 31 10.15 -6.84 5.30
C PHE A 31 10.21 -7.92 6.38
N SER A 32 10.23 -9.19 5.97
CA SER A 32 10.34 -10.33 6.90
C SER A 32 11.79 -10.56 7.34
N ASN A 33 12.00 -11.09 8.54
CA ASN A 33 13.35 -11.47 9.01
C ASN A 33 13.82 -12.85 8.51
N HIS A 34 12.88 -13.74 8.18
CA HIS A 34 13.19 -15.16 7.99
C HIS A 34 12.73 -15.73 6.65
N LYS A 35 11.73 -15.13 6.01
CA LYS A 35 11.03 -15.71 4.84
C LYS A 35 10.71 -14.63 3.80
N ASN A 36 9.67 -14.85 3.00
CA ASN A 36 9.19 -13.89 2.02
C ASN A 36 8.67 -12.62 2.68
N ASP A 37 8.85 -11.50 1.99
CA ASP A 37 8.22 -10.24 2.35
C ASP A 37 6.72 -10.28 2.02
N TYR A 38 5.94 -9.55 2.79
CA TYR A 38 4.50 -9.44 2.60
C TYR A 38 4.18 -8.22 1.74
N TYR A 39 3.18 -8.33 0.85
CA TYR A 39 2.77 -7.25 -0.03
C TYR A 39 1.26 -7.06 0.03
N PHE A 40 0.81 -5.95 0.60
CA PHE A 40 -0.62 -5.65 0.72
C PHE A 40 -0.98 -4.42 -0.08
N ILE A 41 -2.13 -4.48 -0.77
CA ILE A 41 -2.73 -3.27 -1.33
C ILE A 41 -3.34 -2.45 -0.19
N LEU A 42 -3.04 -1.16 -0.19
CA LEU A 42 -3.56 -0.24 0.81
C LEU A 42 -4.93 0.30 0.38
N PRO A 43 -5.76 0.76 1.33
CA PRO A 43 -6.89 1.62 1.00
C PRO A 43 -6.44 2.81 0.14
N LEU A 44 -7.32 3.29 -0.74
CA LEU A 44 -7.05 4.50 -1.49
C LEU A 44 -6.85 5.70 -0.55
N SER A 45 -6.02 6.65 -0.94
CA SER A 45 -5.90 7.90 -0.20
C SER A 45 -7.23 8.65 -0.12
N ASP A 46 -7.55 9.17 1.06
CA ASP A 46 -8.77 9.93 1.33
C ASP A 46 -8.77 11.32 0.68
N ASP A 47 -9.83 12.10 0.92
CA ASP A 47 -9.97 13.48 0.43
C ASP A 47 -8.87 14.44 0.91
N LYS A 48 -8.17 14.08 2.00
CA LYS A 48 -7.02 14.80 2.56
C LYS A 48 -5.69 14.20 2.10
N GLY A 49 -5.72 13.27 1.17
CA GLY A 49 -4.56 12.55 0.63
C GLY A 49 -3.88 11.66 1.65
N ARG A 50 -4.63 11.09 2.60
CA ARG A 50 -4.10 10.24 3.65
C ARG A 50 -4.51 8.79 3.45
N ILE A 51 -3.60 7.88 3.77
CA ILE A 51 -3.89 6.47 3.99
C ILE A 51 -3.56 6.18 5.44
N VAL A 52 -4.50 5.65 6.19
CA VAL A 52 -4.29 5.25 7.58
C VAL A 52 -4.35 3.73 7.66
N ILE A 53 -3.27 3.12 8.09
CA ILE A 53 -3.22 1.69 8.40
C ILE A 53 -2.96 1.49 9.88
N THR A 54 -3.50 0.43 10.45
CA THR A 54 -3.28 0.09 11.85
C THR A 54 -2.41 -1.14 11.95
N LYS A 55 -1.69 -1.27 13.06
CA LYS A 55 -0.95 -2.49 13.39
C LYS A 55 -1.86 -3.72 13.31
N ARG A 56 -3.08 -3.62 13.85
CA ARG A 56 -4.09 -4.69 13.81
C ARG A 56 -4.44 -5.09 12.38
N TRP A 57 -4.67 -4.12 11.50
CA TRP A 57 -4.96 -4.38 10.09
C TRP A 57 -3.82 -5.15 9.42
N LEU A 58 -2.56 -4.74 9.63
CA LEU A 58 -1.40 -5.46 9.08
C LEU A 58 -1.31 -6.92 9.59
N SER A 59 -1.57 -7.15 10.89
CA SER A 59 -1.62 -8.50 11.44
C SER A 59 -2.75 -9.34 10.83
N GLU A 60 -3.92 -8.74 10.58
CA GLU A 60 -5.05 -9.41 9.92
C GLU A 60 -4.72 -9.77 8.48
N GLU A 61 -4.08 -8.89 7.71
CA GLU A 61 -3.66 -9.16 6.33
C GLU A 61 -2.59 -10.26 6.24
N ILE A 62 -1.58 -10.26 7.13
CA ILE A 62 -0.61 -11.36 7.23
C ILE A 62 -1.32 -12.69 7.49
N LYS A 63 -2.31 -12.70 8.39
CA LYS A 63 -3.06 -13.91 8.71
C LYS A 63 -3.89 -14.40 7.52
N LYS A 64 -4.52 -13.50 6.76
CA LYS A 64 -5.26 -13.84 5.54
C LYS A 64 -4.32 -14.47 4.50
N GLU A 65 -3.19 -13.83 4.22
CA GLU A 65 -2.22 -14.33 3.22
C GLU A 65 -1.66 -15.71 3.61
N LYS A 66 -1.36 -15.92 4.91
CA LYS A 66 -0.96 -17.23 5.46
C LYS A 66 -2.01 -18.32 5.26
N ASN A 67 -3.30 -17.98 5.34
CA ASN A 67 -4.38 -18.94 5.18
C ASN A 67 -4.64 -19.29 3.71
N MET A 68 -4.40 -18.36 2.79
CA MET A 68 -4.60 -18.57 1.35
C MET A 68 -3.49 -19.39 0.70
N PHE A 69 -2.26 -19.15 1.12
CA PHE A 69 -1.11 -19.81 0.53
C PHE A 69 -0.49 -20.74 1.57
N ILE A 70 -0.58 -22.05 1.33
CA ILE A 70 0.16 -23.11 2.05
C ILE A 70 1.66 -23.04 1.70
N MET A 71 2.18 -21.82 1.56
CA MET A 71 3.60 -21.53 1.42
C MET A 71 4.19 -21.29 2.81
N ASP A 72 5.51 -21.23 2.85
CA ASP A 72 6.32 -20.94 4.02
C ASP A 72 6.08 -19.51 4.54
N TYR A 73 4.90 -19.18 5.06
CA TYR A 73 4.64 -17.95 5.80
C TYR A 73 4.44 -18.31 7.27
N SER A 74 5.52 -18.37 8.05
CA SER A 74 5.42 -18.66 9.49
C SER A 74 5.46 -17.41 10.35
N SER A 75 5.75 -16.25 9.77
CA SER A 75 6.05 -15.02 10.51
C SER A 75 4.78 -14.28 10.93
N GLU A 76 4.74 -13.80 12.17
CA GLU A 76 3.80 -12.79 12.63
C GLU A 76 4.32 -11.37 12.30
N LEU A 77 3.53 -10.33 12.54
CA LEU A 77 3.98 -8.94 12.30
C LEU A 77 5.24 -8.61 13.14
N GLU A 78 5.31 -9.15 14.35
CA GLU A 78 6.45 -9.03 15.27
C GLU A 78 7.75 -9.63 14.73
N ASP A 79 7.66 -10.57 13.77
CA ASP A 79 8.81 -11.18 13.11
C ASP A 79 9.26 -10.40 11.87
N CYS A 80 8.58 -9.30 11.54
CA CYS A 80 9.00 -8.36 10.51
C CYS A 80 10.05 -7.37 11.05
N LYS A 81 10.91 -6.88 10.16
CA LYS A 81 11.79 -5.76 10.45
C LYS A 81 10.95 -4.51 10.72
N SER A 82 11.52 -3.57 11.48
CA SER A 82 10.92 -2.25 11.74
C SER A 82 11.04 -1.31 10.54
N GLN A 83 10.80 -1.81 9.33
CA GLN A 83 10.85 -1.04 8.10
C GLN A 83 9.69 -1.46 7.20
N ILE A 84 9.15 -0.48 6.50
CA ILE A 84 8.12 -0.69 5.49
C ILE A 84 8.52 0.04 4.22
N GLU A 85 8.10 -0.50 3.08
CA GLU A 85 8.23 0.18 1.80
C GLU A 85 6.84 0.54 1.31
N ILE A 86 6.60 1.80 0.98
CA ILE A 86 5.34 2.25 0.37
C ILE A 86 5.58 2.45 -1.12
N ILE A 87 4.77 1.76 -1.92
CA ILE A 87 4.90 1.70 -3.37
C ILE A 87 3.64 2.32 -4.00
N ILE A 88 3.76 3.52 -4.57
CA ILE A 88 2.73 4.10 -5.41
C ILE A 88 2.69 3.35 -6.74
N LEU A 89 1.53 2.78 -7.07
CA LEU A 89 1.38 1.91 -8.22
C LEU A 89 1.33 2.72 -9.53
N ASP A 90 2.08 2.29 -10.54
CA ASP A 90 1.83 2.70 -11.92
C ASP A 90 0.58 2.00 -12.49
N LYS A 91 0.19 2.39 -13.70
CA LYS A 91 -0.96 1.81 -14.40
C LYS A 91 -0.88 0.29 -14.52
N ASN A 92 0.29 -0.26 -14.85
CA ASN A 92 0.45 -1.70 -15.07
C ASN A 92 0.38 -2.49 -13.76
N SER A 93 0.95 -1.97 -12.69
CA SER A 93 0.95 -2.60 -11.37
C SER A 93 -0.40 -2.49 -10.69
N LEU A 94 -1.12 -1.38 -10.89
CA LEU A 94 -2.52 -1.23 -10.46
C LEU A 94 -3.42 -2.23 -11.21
N SER A 95 -3.29 -2.34 -12.53
CA SER A 95 -4.05 -3.31 -13.33
C SER A 95 -3.83 -4.74 -12.83
N ARG A 96 -2.58 -5.14 -12.61
CA ARG A 96 -2.26 -6.48 -12.03
C ARG A 96 -2.85 -6.68 -10.65
N ALA A 97 -2.88 -5.63 -9.81
CA ALA A 97 -3.49 -5.71 -8.49
C ALA A 97 -5.01 -5.88 -8.58
N ILE A 98 -5.68 -5.16 -9.48
CA ILE A 98 -7.11 -5.30 -9.75
C ILE A 98 -7.43 -6.72 -10.23
N SER A 99 -6.67 -7.26 -11.18
CA SER A 99 -6.87 -8.64 -11.65
C SER A 99 -6.67 -9.67 -10.55
N ALA A 100 -5.75 -9.44 -9.61
CA ALA A 100 -5.59 -10.32 -8.45
C ALA A 100 -6.80 -10.21 -7.50
N MET A 101 -7.36 -9.01 -7.29
CA MET A 101 -8.59 -8.85 -6.50
C MET A 101 -9.79 -9.56 -7.14
N GLU A 102 -9.91 -9.49 -8.47
CA GLU A 102 -10.94 -10.22 -9.22
C GLU A 102 -10.75 -11.75 -9.14
N LEU A 103 -9.50 -12.22 -9.17
CA LEU A 103 -9.19 -13.66 -9.11
C LEU A 103 -9.53 -14.29 -7.75
N TYR A 104 -9.32 -13.54 -6.67
CA TYR A 104 -9.50 -14.01 -5.29
C TYR A 104 -10.73 -13.41 -4.62
N GLN A 105 -11.70 -12.96 -5.43
CA GLN A 105 -12.83 -12.17 -4.96
C GLN A 105 -13.66 -12.93 -3.92
N ASP A 106 -13.98 -14.19 -4.21
CA ASP A 106 -14.80 -15.04 -3.34
C ASP A 106 -14.04 -15.47 -2.08
N GLU A 107 -12.75 -15.83 -2.20
CA GLU A 107 -11.94 -16.30 -1.07
C GLU A 107 -11.61 -15.21 -0.06
N LEU A 108 -11.50 -13.96 -0.51
CA LEU A 108 -11.14 -12.82 0.32
C LEU A 108 -12.34 -11.92 0.68
N ASP A 109 -13.55 -12.30 0.28
CA ASP A 109 -14.77 -11.52 0.49
C ASP A 109 -14.63 -10.08 -0.03
N ILE A 110 -14.03 -9.94 -1.23
CA ILE A 110 -13.82 -8.64 -1.87
C ILE A 110 -15.09 -8.25 -2.61
N SER A 111 -15.65 -7.09 -2.29
CA SER A 111 -16.84 -6.61 -2.98
C SER A 111 -16.52 -6.06 -4.37
N ASP A 112 -17.48 -6.15 -5.30
CA ASP A 112 -17.40 -5.46 -6.60
C ASP A 112 -17.19 -3.95 -6.42
N GLU A 113 -17.74 -3.38 -5.35
CA GLU A 113 -17.57 -1.97 -5.01
C GLU A 113 -16.10 -1.65 -4.70
N ASP A 114 -15.41 -2.52 -3.97
CA ASP A 114 -13.99 -2.33 -3.66
C ASP A 114 -13.13 -2.42 -4.92
N ILE A 115 -13.36 -3.42 -5.78
CA ILE A 115 -12.68 -3.52 -7.08
C ILE A 115 -12.93 -2.26 -7.93
N LEU A 116 -14.17 -1.76 -7.95
CA LEU A 116 -14.54 -0.56 -8.69
C LEU A 116 -13.83 0.69 -8.17
N LYS A 117 -13.59 0.82 -6.85
CA LYS A 117 -12.79 1.91 -6.28
C LYS A 117 -11.39 1.93 -6.90
N TYR A 118 -10.70 0.79 -6.96
CA TYR A 118 -9.35 0.72 -7.53
C TYR A 118 -9.32 0.93 -9.05
N LYS A 119 -10.35 0.48 -9.78
CA LYS A 119 -10.51 0.79 -11.22
C LYS A 119 -10.62 2.30 -11.49
N ASN A 120 -11.17 3.05 -10.54
CA ASN A 120 -11.35 4.50 -10.62
C ASN A 120 -10.23 5.29 -9.93
N ALA A 121 -9.13 4.65 -9.51
CA ALA A 121 -8.03 5.32 -8.84
C ALA A 121 -7.32 6.34 -9.76
N SER A 122 -6.77 7.39 -9.15
CA SER A 122 -6.16 8.54 -9.84
C SER A 122 -4.69 8.32 -10.24
N ASN A 123 -4.17 7.10 -10.11
CA ASN A 123 -2.76 6.76 -10.33
C ASN A 123 -2.24 7.11 -11.73
N TYR A 124 -3.08 7.13 -12.77
CA TYR A 124 -2.67 7.38 -14.16
C TYR A 124 -2.02 8.75 -14.41
N LYS A 125 -2.10 9.68 -13.45
CA LYS A 125 -1.50 11.02 -13.53
C LYS A 125 -0.08 11.09 -12.99
N TYR A 126 0.36 10.05 -12.29
CA TYR A 126 1.57 10.07 -11.46
C TYR A 126 2.52 8.95 -11.83
N THR A 127 3.81 9.23 -11.74
CA THR A 127 4.83 8.20 -11.94
C THR A 127 4.86 7.25 -10.74
N ALA A 128 5.18 5.97 -11.00
CA ALA A 128 5.45 5.03 -9.92
C ALA A 128 6.59 5.55 -9.04
N ARG A 129 6.42 5.37 -7.73
CA ARG A 129 7.39 5.78 -6.73
C ARG A 129 7.39 4.78 -5.59
N SER A 130 8.57 4.48 -5.08
CA SER A 130 8.72 3.63 -3.90
C SER A 130 9.67 4.29 -2.91
N GLU A 131 9.32 4.26 -1.63
CA GLU A 131 10.15 4.77 -0.55
C GLU A 131 10.12 3.83 0.65
N VAL A 132 11.30 3.61 1.24
CA VAL A 132 11.47 2.78 2.44
C VAL A 132 11.54 3.69 3.67
N PHE A 133 10.75 3.34 4.69
CA PHE A 133 10.68 4.05 5.96
C PHE A 133 11.05 3.12 7.10
N ILE A 134 11.91 3.60 8.00
CA ILE A 134 12.19 2.93 9.27
C ILE A 134 11.13 3.42 10.26
N LEU A 135 10.37 2.47 10.80
CA LEU A 135 9.40 2.70 11.84
C LEU A 135 10.06 2.61 13.21
N ASP A 136 9.61 3.48 14.10
CA ASP A 136 9.81 3.32 15.53
C ASP A 136 8.49 3.65 16.24
N SER A 137 8.39 3.36 17.54
CA SER A 137 7.15 3.57 18.31
C SER A 137 6.67 5.03 18.37
N SER A 138 7.49 5.99 17.93
CA SER A 138 7.18 7.42 17.89
C SER A 138 6.96 7.97 16.47
N LYS A 139 7.37 7.23 15.43
CA LYS A 139 7.23 7.63 14.02
C LYS A 139 6.13 6.83 13.33
N SER A 140 4.93 7.39 13.39
CA SER A 140 3.75 6.90 12.69
C SER A 140 3.40 7.68 11.43
N ASP A 141 3.86 8.92 11.31
CA ASP A 141 3.52 9.79 10.18
C ASP A 141 4.61 9.76 9.11
N ILE A 142 4.22 9.37 7.90
CA ILE A 142 5.06 9.22 6.73
C ILE A 142 4.53 10.14 5.63
N GLU A 143 5.42 10.75 4.86
CA GLU A 143 5.06 11.59 3.72
C GLU A 143 5.71 11.07 2.44
N ILE A 144 4.92 11.01 1.37
CA ILE A 144 5.38 10.62 0.03
C ILE A 144 5.00 11.71 -0.95
N ASN A 145 6.01 12.17 -1.68
CA ASN A 145 5.85 13.24 -2.67
C ASN A 145 5.81 12.64 -4.08
N MET A 146 4.68 12.72 -4.76
CA MET A 146 4.51 12.23 -6.13
C MET A 146 4.90 13.30 -7.15
N SER A 147 5.42 12.86 -8.29
CA SER A 147 5.64 13.71 -9.45
C SER A 147 4.62 13.35 -10.53
N ILE A 148 4.11 14.35 -11.23
CA ILE A 148 3.25 14.13 -12.40
C ILE A 148 4.11 13.52 -13.52
N GLU A 149 3.54 12.55 -14.23
CA GLU A 149 4.14 12.07 -15.48
C GLU A 149 3.93 13.16 -16.53
N GLU A 150 4.98 13.90 -16.89
CA GLU A 150 4.92 14.81 -18.04
C GLU A 150 4.62 13.96 -19.27
N GLN A 151 3.37 14.01 -19.75
CA GLN A 151 3.07 13.49 -21.07
C GLN A 151 3.87 14.34 -22.05
N GLY A 152 4.96 13.76 -22.57
CA GLY A 152 5.72 14.35 -23.65
C GLY A 152 4.74 14.74 -24.74
N ILE A 153 4.58 16.04 -24.95
CA ILE A 153 3.90 16.58 -26.11
C ILE A 153 4.79 16.17 -27.28
N GLN A 154 4.47 15.05 -27.93
CA GLN A 154 4.93 14.81 -29.29
C GLN A 154 4.15 15.78 -30.17
N THR A 155 4.73 16.96 -30.38
CA THR A 155 4.42 17.84 -31.52
C THR A 155 4.88 17.20 -32.82
#